data_AF-A0A6A3ZI63-F1
#
_entry.id   AF-A0A6A3ZI63-F1
#
_cell.length_a   1.000
_cell.length_b   1.000
_cell.length_c   1.000
_cell.angle_alpha   90.00
_cell.angle_beta   90.00
_cell.angle_gamma   90.00
#
_symmetry.space_group_name_H-M   'P 1'
#
loop_
_entity.id
_entity.type
_entity.pdbx_description
1 polymer ?
#
loop_
_entity_poly.entity_id
_entity_poly.type
_entity_poly.pdbx_seq_one_letter_code
_entity_poly.pdbx_strand_id
1 'polypeptide(L)'
;MTRVLYRKLLVDKVLPAFRAKLPVRRGTTVFVQQDNAGPHVREDDTEVETAGKVDGWKIKMRCQPPRSPELNVLDLGFFASIQALQYRKAKYDTNGLIEAVQEAFDEVKWQTLDKCFVTLQKVMEAILLDDGSNSFKLPRVGRNVAVNGRMPLSVKVSQDAVTNGYSKLYL
;
A
#
# COMPACT_ATOMS: atom_id res chain seq x y z
N MET A 1 11.56 13.51 -10.04
CA MET A 1 10.91 12.58 -11.00
C MET A 1 9.79 13.30 -11.73
N THR A 2 9.61 13.09 -13.04
CA THR A 2 8.51 13.67 -13.83
C THR A 2 7.41 12.64 -14.08
N ARG A 3 6.20 13.07 -14.46
CA ARG A 3 5.10 12.15 -14.79
C ARG A 3 5.41 11.22 -15.96
N VAL A 4 6.10 11.75 -16.97
CA VAL A 4 6.56 10.96 -18.13
C VAL A 4 7.49 9.84 -17.67
N LEU A 5 8.47 10.14 -16.81
CA LEU A 5 9.40 9.14 -16.30
C LEU A 5 8.70 8.13 -15.36
N TYR A 6 7.81 8.61 -14.49
CA TYR A 6 7.05 7.75 -13.58
C TYR A 6 6.19 6.75 -14.35
N ARG A 7 5.47 7.22 -15.36
CA ARG A 7 4.67 6.36 -16.25
C ARG A 7 5.54 5.31 -16.94
N LYS A 8 6.69 5.72 -17.48
CA LYS A 8 7.63 4.79 -18.11
C LYS A 8 8.08 3.71 -17.13
N LEU A 9 8.38 4.05 -15.88
CA LEU A 9 8.71 3.07 -14.84
C LEU A 9 7.55 2.10 -14.55
N LEU A 10 6.30 2.60 -14.53
CA LEU A 10 5.13 1.74 -14.37
C LEU A 10 5.04 0.70 -15.50
N VAL A 11 5.07 1.17 -16.75
CA VAL A 11 4.89 0.33 -17.95
C VAL A 11 6.06 -0.64 -18.15
N ASP A 12 7.29 -0.16 -18.01
CA ASP A 12 8.48 -0.93 -18.37
C ASP A 12 9.00 -1.82 -17.23
N LYS A 13 8.66 -1.51 -15.97
CA LYS A 13 9.22 -2.19 -14.80
C LYS A 13 8.15 -2.77 -13.88
N VAL A 14 7.22 -1.94 -13.40
CA VAL A 14 6.28 -2.34 -12.34
C VAL A 14 5.24 -3.33 -12.84
N LEU A 15 4.55 -3.03 -13.94
CA LEU A 15 3.52 -3.93 -14.49
C LEU A 15 4.11 -5.29 -14.94
N PRO A 16 5.26 -5.35 -15.64
CA PRO A 16 5.93 -6.62 -15.91
C PRO A 16 6.28 -7.41 -14.64
N ALA A 17 6.78 -6.75 -13.60
CA ALA A 17 7.11 -7.42 -12.34
C ALA A 17 5.86 -8.00 -11.65
N PHE A 18 4.71 -7.31 -11.70
CA PHE A 18 3.45 -7.85 -11.22
C PHE A 18 3.07 -9.13 -11.96
N ARG A 19 3.15 -9.13 -13.29
CA ARG A 19 2.84 -10.32 -14.10
C ARG A 19 3.73 -11.52 -13.76
N ALA A 20 5.00 -11.27 -13.48
CA ALA A 20 5.97 -12.32 -13.17
C ALA A 20 5.84 -12.86 -11.72
N LYS A 21 5.43 -12.02 -10.76
CA LYS A 21 5.47 -12.37 -9.33
C LYS A 21 4.12 -12.67 -8.70
N LEU A 22 3.03 -12.08 -9.21
CA LEU A 22 1.70 -12.29 -8.64
C LEU A 22 1.10 -13.60 -9.15
N PRO A 23 0.50 -14.42 -8.27
CA PRO A 23 -0.27 -15.57 -8.70
C PRO A 23 -1.50 -15.09 -9.48
N VAL A 24 -1.62 -15.48 -10.74
CA VAL A 24 -2.77 -15.13 -11.59
C VAL A 24 -4.05 -15.65 -10.94
N ARG A 25 -4.90 -14.74 -10.47
CA ARG A 25 -6.27 -15.08 -10.07
C ARG A 25 -7.19 -14.75 -11.24
N ARG A 26 -7.72 -15.80 -11.88
CA ARG A 26 -8.64 -15.64 -13.01
C ARG A 26 -9.82 -14.75 -12.59
N GLY A 27 -10.12 -13.73 -13.39
CA GLY A 27 -11.27 -12.85 -13.20
C GLY A 27 -11.10 -11.69 -12.21
N THR A 28 -9.99 -11.59 -11.48
CA THR A 28 -9.78 -10.50 -10.51
C THR A 28 -9.06 -9.30 -11.12
N THR A 29 -9.45 -8.10 -10.72
CA THR A 29 -8.72 -6.86 -11.04
C THR A 29 -7.65 -6.63 -9.98
N VAL A 30 -6.43 -6.31 -10.41
CA VAL A 30 -5.35 -5.85 -9.53
C VAL A 30 -5.38 -4.34 -9.49
N PHE A 31 -5.45 -3.77 -8.29
CA PHE A 31 -5.36 -2.32 -8.11
C PHE A 31 -3.95 -1.94 -7.64
N VAL A 32 -3.34 -1.00 -8.34
CA VAL A 32 -2.08 -0.37 -7.95
C VAL A 32 -2.43 0.98 -7.35
N GLN A 33 -2.29 1.08 -6.04
CA GLN A 33 -2.55 2.31 -5.30
C GLN A 33 -1.32 3.24 -5.35
N GLN A 34 -1.57 4.54 -5.45
CA GLN A 34 -0.57 5.61 -5.36
C GLN A 34 -1.17 6.83 -4.64
N ASP A 35 -0.32 7.74 -4.16
CA ASP A 35 -0.77 9.03 -3.64
C ASP A 35 -1.01 10.05 -4.79
N ASN A 36 -1.42 11.27 -4.43
CA ASN A 36 -1.71 12.33 -5.39
C ASN A 36 -0.52 13.26 -5.68
N ALA A 37 0.73 12.79 -5.53
CA ALA A 37 1.91 13.58 -5.83
C ALA A 37 1.93 14.04 -7.31
N GLY A 38 2.45 15.23 -7.57
CA GLY A 38 2.46 15.84 -8.90
C GLY A 38 2.93 14.92 -10.04
N PRO A 39 4.01 14.14 -9.88
CA PRO A 39 4.48 13.20 -10.90
C PRO A 39 3.61 11.95 -11.12
N HIS A 40 2.63 11.65 -10.28
CA HIS A 40 1.82 10.44 -10.45
C HIS A 40 0.85 10.57 -11.63
N VAL A 41 0.55 9.41 -12.23
CA VAL A 41 -0.41 9.31 -13.35
C VAL A 41 -1.82 9.44 -12.83
N ARG A 42 -2.78 9.74 -13.70
CA ARG A 42 -4.19 9.68 -13.32
C ARG A 42 -4.68 8.23 -13.38
N GLU A 43 -5.83 7.94 -12.75
CA GLU A 43 -6.43 6.60 -12.83
C GLU A 43 -6.82 6.20 -14.26
N ASP A 44 -7.12 7.19 -15.10
CA ASP A 44 -7.53 7.07 -16.50
C ASP A 44 -6.36 7.23 -17.49
N ASP A 45 -5.11 7.07 -17.04
CA ASP A 45 -3.93 7.15 -17.92
C ASP A 45 -3.94 6.00 -18.95
N THR A 46 -4.20 6.36 -20.21
CA THR A 46 -4.45 5.42 -21.32
C THR A 46 -3.30 4.47 -21.61
N GLU A 47 -2.05 4.92 -21.44
CA GLU A 47 -0.86 4.12 -21.70
C GLU A 47 -0.68 3.05 -20.61
N VAL A 48 -0.89 3.43 -19.34
CA VAL A 48 -0.90 2.48 -18.22
C VAL A 48 -2.08 1.52 -18.31
N GLU A 49 -3.27 2.00 -18.69
CA GLU A 49 -4.45 1.15 -18.87
C GLU A 49 -4.24 0.10 -19.96
N THR A 50 -3.63 0.49 -21.08
CA THR A 50 -3.29 -0.42 -22.18
C THR A 50 -2.29 -1.47 -21.73
N ALA A 51 -1.20 -1.04 -21.07
CA ALA A 51 -0.18 -1.95 -20.55
C ALA A 51 -0.72 -2.91 -19.47
N GLY A 52 -1.72 -2.48 -18.69
CA GLY A 52 -2.39 -3.27 -17.66
C GLY A 52 -3.34 -4.35 -18.18
N LYS A 53 -3.66 -4.34 -19.48
CA LYS A 53 -4.53 -5.33 -20.16
C LYS A 53 -3.76 -6.44 -20.91
N VAL A 54 -2.46 -6.29 -21.05
CA VAL A 54 -1.59 -7.24 -21.76
C VAL A 54 -1.65 -8.63 -21.09
N ASP A 55 -1.63 -9.68 -21.90
CA ASP A 55 -1.71 -11.09 -21.47
C ASP A 55 -2.96 -11.43 -20.63
N GLY A 56 -4.07 -10.72 -20.89
CA GLY A 56 -5.34 -10.96 -20.19
C GLY A 56 -5.37 -10.45 -18.75
N TRP A 57 -4.37 -9.69 -18.31
CA TRP A 57 -4.38 -9.02 -17.02
C TRP A 57 -5.44 -7.93 -16.96
N LYS A 58 -5.84 -7.58 -15.74
CA LYS A 58 -6.72 -6.45 -15.45
C LYS A 58 -6.07 -5.62 -14.35
N ILE A 59 -5.02 -4.87 -14.68
CA ILE A 59 -4.34 -3.98 -13.72
C ILE A 59 -4.88 -2.56 -13.89
N LYS A 60 -5.28 -1.92 -12.79
CA LYS A 60 -5.81 -0.56 -12.77
C LYS A 60 -5.11 0.29 -11.71
N MET A 61 -4.83 1.56 -12.05
CA MET A 61 -4.34 2.53 -11.07
C MET A 61 -5.48 3.01 -10.18
N ARG A 62 -5.16 3.30 -8.91
CA ARG A 62 -6.05 3.96 -7.96
C ARG A 62 -5.30 5.03 -7.19
N CYS A 63 -5.88 6.21 -7.11
CA CYS A 63 -5.38 7.27 -6.25
C CYS A 63 -6.01 7.15 -4.87
N GLN A 64 -5.21 7.26 -3.83
CA GLN A 64 -5.72 7.34 -2.47
C GLN A 64 -6.45 8.68 -2.22
N PRO A 65 -7.30 8.78 -1.19
CA PRO A 65 -7.88 10.05 -0.79
C PRO A 65 -6.83 11.13 -0.50
N PRO A 66 -7.07 12.41 -0.87
CA PRO A 66 -6.11 13.48 -0.62
C PRO A 66 -5.77 13.64 0.87
N ARG A 67 -4.50 13.87 1.19
CA ARG A 67 -3.99 14.10 2.57
C ARG A 67 -4.20 12.94 3.55
N SER A 68 -4.30 11.71 3.03
CA SER A 68 -4.46 10.50 3.85
C SER A 68 -3.26 9.55 3.75
N PRO A 69 -2.07 9.91 4.24
CA PRO A 69 -0.90 9.01 4.25
C PRO A 69 -1.17 7.70 5.01
N GLU A 70 -2.05 7.73 6.01
CA GLU A 70 -2.49 6.57 6.78
C GLU A 70 -3.27 5.54 5.95
N LEU A 71 -3.76 5.93 4.76
CA LEU A 71 -4.42 5.04 3.81
C LEU A 71 -3.46 4.45 2.76
N ASN A 72 -2.16 4.72 2.87
CA ASN A 72 -1.12 4.09 2.06
C ASN A 72 -0.31 3.10 2.91
N VAL A 73 -0.35 1.82 2.56
CA VAL A 73 0.38 0.77 3.30
C VAL A 73 1.89 1.04 3.36
N LEU A 74 2.45 1.63 2.31
CA LEU A 74 3.87 1.92 2.23
C LEU A 74 4.28 2.99 3.26
N ASP A 75 3.53 4.09 3.31
CA ASP A 75 3.76 5.21 4.23
C ASP A 75 3.35 4.87 5.67
N LEU A 76 2.25 4.14 5.84
CA LEU A 76 1.68 3.77 7.13
C LEU A 76 2.65 2.98 8.02
N GLY A 77 3.59 2.23 7.44
CA GLY A 77 4.61 1.57 8.25
C GLY A 77 5.62 0.70 7.53
N PHE A 78 5.43 0.38 6.25
CA PHE A 78 6.39 -0.49 5.56
C PHE A 78 7.74 0.21 5.33
N PHE A 79 7.73 1.46 4.87
CA PHE A 79 8.97 2.24 4.72
C PHE A 79 9.65 2.50 6.06
N ALA A 80 8.89 2.84 7.11
CA ALA A 80 9.45 3.00 8.46
C ALA A 80 10.15 1.72 8.96
N SER A 81 9.62 0.55 8.61
CA SER A 81 10.23 -0.74 8.97
C SER A 81 11.54 -1.00 8.24
N ILE A 82 11.61 -0.68 6.95
CA ILE A 82 12.86 -0.76 6.17
C ILE A 82 13.88 0.23 6.73
N GLN A 83 13.46 1.47 6.98
CA GLN A 83 14.31 2.51 7.51
C GLN A 83 14.91 2.14 8.88
N ALA A 84 14.13 1.50 9.76
CA ALA A 84 14.61 1.03 11.06
C ALA A 84 15.72 -0.03 10.95
N LEU A 85 15.73 -0.85 9.88
CA LEU A 85 16.81 -1.79 9.59
C LEU A 85 18.00 -1.08 8.94
N GLN A 86 17.73 -0.19 7.98
CA GLN A 86 18.75 0.59 7.30
C GLN A 86 19.58 1.44 8.28
N TYR A 87 18.96 2.05 9.29
CA TYR A 87 19.68 2.85 10.31
C TYR A 87 20.73 2.07 11.10
N ARG A 88 20.67 0.74 11.11
CA ARG A 88 21.67 -0.11 11.77
C ARG A 88 22.91 -0.36 10.90
N LYS A 89 22.87 0.07 9.63
CA LYS A 89 23.90 -0.17 8.62
C LYS A 89 24.59 1.16 8.33
N ALA A 90 25.62 1.49 9.12
CA ALA A 90 26.35 2.75 9.00
C ALA A 90 27.10 2.82 7.65
N LYS A 91 26.60 3.67 6.76
CA LYS A 91 27.16 3.96 5.43
C LYS A 91 27.14 5.48 5.23
N TYR A 92 28.21 6.03 4.67
CA TYR A 92 28.46 7.48 4.68
C TYR A 92 28.51 8.10 3.27
N ASP A 93 28.20 7.31 2.24
CA ASP A 93 28.08 7.78 0.86
C ASP A 93 26.78 7.27 0.21
N THR A 94 26.47 7.81 -0.96
CA THR A 94 25.22 7.50 -1.67
C THR A 94 25.13 6.03 -2.11
N ASN A 95 26.24 5.43 -2.56
CA ASN A 95 26.22 4.04 -3.02
C ASN A 95 26.01 3.09 -1.83
N GLY A 96 26.69 3.35 -0.72
CA GLY A 96 26.50 2.63 0.53
C GLY A 96 25.08 2.78 1.08
N LEU A 97 24.45 3.95 0.93
CA LEU A 97 23.04 4.13 1.30
C LEU A 97 22.11 3.27 0.43
N ILE A 98 22.33 3.22 -0.89
CA ILE A 98 21.54 2.38 -1.81
C ILE A 98 21.68 0.90 -1.43
N GLU A 99 22.91 0.42 -1.19
CA GLU A 99 23.17 -0.94 -0.71
C GLU A 99 22.44 -1.22 0.61
N ALA A 100 22.55 -0.33 1.59
CA ALA A 100 21.93 -0.52 2.90
C ALA A 100 20.40 -0.58 2.82
N VAL A 101 19.78 0.22 1.95
CA VAL A 101 18.33 0.16 1.70
C VAL A 101 17.95 -1.16 1.03
N GLN A 102 18.72 -1.62 0.04
CA GLN A 102 18.47 -2.89 -0.63
C GLN A 102 18.58 -4.07 0.35
N GLU A 103 19.66 -4.14 1.12
CA GLU A 103 19.81 -5.18 2.13
C GLU A 103 18.72 -5.12 3.21
N ALA A 104 18.28 -3.91 3.62
CA ALA A 104 17.18 -3.75 4.57
C ALA A 104 15.84 -4.22 3.98
N PHE A 105 15.62 -4.01 2.69
CA PHE A 105 14.46 -4.53 1.97
C PHE A 105 14.50 -6.07 1.85
N ASP A 106 15.67 -6.66 1.65
CA ASP A 106 15.80 -8.13 1.60
C ASP A 106 15.67 -8.78 2.99
N GLU A 107 16.07 -8.05 4.04
CA GLU A 107 15.97 -8.49 5.43
C GLU A 107 14.57 -8.33 6.03
N VAL A 108 13.76 -7.37 5.55
CA VAL A 108 12.42 -7.15 6.10
C VAL A 108 11.54 -8.38 5.90
N LYS A 109 11.04 -8.91 7.02
CA LYS A 109 10.19 -10.09 7.02
C LYS A 109 8.85 -9.78 6.34
N TRP A 110 8.35 -10.69 5.50
CA TRP A 110 7.03 -10.54 4.86
C TRP A 110 5.89 -10.33 5.87
N GLN A 111 6.02 -10.88 7.09
CA GLN A 111 5.07 -10.66 8.19
C GLN A 111 4.91 -9.19 8.58
N THR A 112 5.93 -8.34 8.30
CA THR A 112 5.84 -6.89 8.51
C THR A 112 4.84 -6.28 7.55
N LEU A 113 4.88 -6.65 6.27
CA LEU A 113 3.93 -6.16 5.28
C LEU A 113 2.50 -6.64 5.59
N ASP A 114 2.34 -7.91 5.96
CA ASP A 114 1.08 -8.48 6.44
C ASP A 114 0.47 -7.67 7.60
N LYS A 115 1.30 -7.28 8.57
CA LYS A 115 0.88 -6.42 9.69
C LYS A 115 0.43 -5.05 9.20
N CYS A 116 1.14 -4.43 8.26
CA CYS A 116 0.75 -3.13 7.71
C CYS A 116 -0.64 -3.18 7.07
N PHE A 117 -1.00 -4.26 6.36
CA PHE A 117 -2.35 -4.43 5.79
C PHE A 117 -3.45 -4.58 6.85
N VAL A 118 -3.19 -5.29 7.95
CA VAL A 118 -4.17 -5.36 9.06
C VAL A 118 -4.28 -4.03 9.79
N THR A 119 -3.16 -3.33 9.99
CA THR A 119 -3.17 -1.99 10.58
C THR A 119 -3.97 -1.03 9.71
N LEU A 120 -3.83 -1.10 8.38
CA LEU A 120 -4.65 -0.30 7.45
C LEU A 120 -6.15 -0.53 7.67
N GLN A 121 -6.59 -1.78 7.83
CA GLN A 121 -8.01 -2.06 8.10
C GLN A 121 -8.49 -1.47 9.43
N LYS A 122 -7.64 -1.48 10.46
CA LYS A 122 -7.96 -0.84 11.74
C LYS A 122 -7.94 0.69 11.68
N VAL A 123 -7.07 1.26 10.86
CA VAL A 123 -7.06 2.70 10.54
C VAL A 123 -8.37 3.08 9.83
N MET A 124 -8.81 2.31 8.84
CA MET A 124 -10.09 2.53 8.16
C MET A 124 -11.27 2.46 9.14
N GLU A 125 -11.27 1.50 10.07
CA GLU A 125 -12.27 1.44 11.15
C GLU A 125 -12.25 2.71 12.02
N ALA A 126 -11.07 3.20 12.42
CA ALA A 126 -10.94 4.43 13.20
C ALA A 126 -11.45 5.67 12.45
N ILE A 127 -11.17 5.77 11.15
CA ILE A 127 -11.68 6.84 10.28
C ILE A 127 -13.22 6.82 10.25
N LEU A 128 -13.83 5.64 10.14
CA LEU A 128 -15.30 5.51 10.12
C LEU A 128 -15.93 5.90 11.47
N LEU A 129 -15.25 5.63 12.59
CA LEU A 129 -15.70 6.03 13.92
C LEU A 129 -15.52 7.52 14.19
N ASP A 130 -14.55 8.16 13.53
CA ASP A 130 -14.20 9.58 13.67
C ASP A 130 -14.72 10.43 12.50
N ASP A 131 -15.81 10.01 11.83
CA ASP A 131 -16.48 10.77 10.78
C ASP A 131 -15.56 11.25 9.63
N GLY A 132 -14.55 10.47 9.28
CA GLY A 132 -13.60 10.80 8.21
C GLY A 132 -12.38 11.62 8.64
N SER A 133 -12.27 11.98 9.93
CA SER A 133 -11.10 12.68 10.47
C SER A 133 -9.88 11.76 10.57
N ASN A 134 -8.68 12.37 10.59
CA ASN A 134 -7.39 11.71 10.78
C ASN A 134 -6.75 12.00 12.15
N SER A 135 -7.54 12.49 13.11
CA SER A 135 -7.09 12.93 14.44
C SER A 135 -6.98 11.78 15.46
N PHE A 136 -7.25 10.54 15.05
CA PHE A 136 -7.21 9.38 15.92
C PHE A 136 -5.76 8.91 16.19
N LYS A 137 -5.58 8.26 17.34
CA LYS A 137 -4.32 7.55 17.62
C LYS A 137 -4.22 6.31 16.74
N LEU A 138 -3.05 6.08 16.15
CA LEU A 138 -2.83 4.90 15.32
C LEU A 138 -3.19 3.61 16.10
N PRO A 139 -4.13 2.80 15.60
CA PRO A 139 -4.57 1.60 16.28
C PRO A 139 -3.46 0.55 16.28
N ARG A 140 -3.28 -0.12 17.42
CA ARG A 140 -2.28 -1.18 17.57
C ARG A 140 -2.88 -2.54 17.23
N VAL A 141 -2.25 -3.27 16.31
CA VAL A 141 -2.61 -4.65 15.99
C VAL A 141 -1.79 -5.61 16.87
N GLY A 142 -2.47 -6.34 17.75
CA GLY A 142 -1.85 -7.35 18.60
C GLY A 142 -1.39 -8.58 17.81
N ARG A 143 -0.34 -9.26 18.30
CA ARG A 143 0.17 -10.51 17.69
C ARG A 143 -0.86 -11.65 17.69
N ASN A 144 -1.85 -11.59 18.58
CA ASN A 144 -2.88 -12.61 18.76
C ASN A 144 -3.87 -12.72 17.60
N VAL A 145 -3.83 -11.76 16.66
CA VAL A 145 -4.67 -11.77 15.46
C VAL A 145 -4.13 -12.73 14.40
N ALA A 146 -2.84 -13.09 14.47
CA ALA A 146 -2.22 -14.00 13.51
C ALA A 146 -2.61 -15.46 13.77
N VAL A 147 -2.93 -16.19 12.71
CA VAL A 147 -3.17 -17.64 12.73
C VAL A 147 -2.02 -18.32 11.97
N ASN A 148 -1.31 -19.24 12.62
CA ASN A 148 -0.12 -19.91 12.07
C ASN A 148 0.94 -18.91 11.55
N GLY A 149 1.10 -17.77 12.24
CA GLY A 149 2.07 -16.74 11.89
C GLY A 149 1.69 -15.85 10.69
N ARG A 150 0.50 -16.03 10.11
CA ARG A 150 -0.06 -15.20 9.04
C ARG A 150 -1.14 -14.29 9.58
N MET A 151 -1.16 -13.05 9.10
CA MET A 151 -2.28 -12.16 9.41
C MET A 151 -3.53 -12.57 8.63
N PRO A 152 -4.73 -12.38 9.19
CA PRO A 152 -5.96 -12.65 8.47
C PRO A 152 -6.11 -11.66 7.31
N LEU A 153 -6.71 -12.12 6.21
CA LEU A 153 -6.99 -11.26 5.06
C LEU A 153 -7.94 -10.10 5.44
N SER A 154 -8.86 -10.36 6.37
CA SER A 154 -9.78 -9.36 6.88
C SER A 154 -9.95 -9.49 8.39
N VAL A 155 -10.04 -8.35 9.07
CA VAL A 155 -10.39 -8.27 10.49
C VAL A 155 -11.83 -7.82 10.67
N LYS A 156 -12.47 -8.28 11.74
CA LYS A 156 -13.81 -7.80 12.10
C LYS A 156 -13.76 -6.29 12.37
N VAL A 157 -14.77 -5.60 11.84
CA VAL A 157 -15.07 -4.19 12.06
C VAL A 157 -16.26 -4.11 13.03
N SER A 158 -16.24 -3.14 13.94
CA SER A 158 -17.32 -2.89 14.89
C SER A 158 -18.62 -2.49 14.19
N GLN A 159 -19.75 -2.85 14.79
CA GLN A 159 -21.07 -2.50 14.25
C GLN A 159 -21.28 -0.98 14.20
N ASP A 160 -20.71 -0.24 15.16
CA ASP A 160 -20.76 1.22 15.19
C ASP A 160 -20.04 1.83 13.99
N ALA A 161 -18.83 1.36 13.67
CA ALA A 161 -18.08 1.83 12.50
C ALA A 161 -18.85 1.56 11.19
N VAL A 162 -19.49 0.39 11.09
CA VAL A 162 -20.36 0.05 9.95
C VAL A 162 -21.54 1.03 9.88
N THR A 163 -22.23 1.24 11.00
CA THR A 163 -23.43 2.09 11.07
C THR A 163 -23.10 3.54 10.74
N ASN A 164 -22.03 4.09 11.33
CA ASN A 164 -21.53 5.43 11.02
C ASN A 164 -21.16 5.56 9.54
N GLY A 165 -20.38 4.63 9.00
CA GLY A 165 -19.99 4.63 7.58
C GLY A 165 -21.20 4.65 6.64
N TYR A 166 -22.18 3.77 6.85
CA TYR A 166 -23.39 3.73 6.03
C TYR A 166 -24.22 5.01 6.14
N SER A 167 -24.29 5.63 7.33
CA SER A 167 -25.05 6.87 7.51
C SER A 167 -24.53 8.04 6.64
N LYS A 168 -23.26 8.03 6.25
CA LYS A 168 -22.63 9.08 5.44
C LYS A 168 -22.70 8.84 3.93
N LEU A 169 -23.08 7.63 3.48
CA LEU A 169 -23.15 7.29 2.05
C LEU A 169 -24.42 7.82 1.34
N TYR A 170 -25.44 8.19 2.11
CA TYR A 170 -26.74 8.64 1.60
C TYR A 170 -27.08 10.10 1.97
N LEU A 171 -26.05 10.89 2.32
CA LEU A 171 -26.13 12.34 2.48
C LEU A 171 -25.64 13.03 1.21
#